data_AF-A0A6F9A961-F1
#
_entry.id   AF-A0A6F9A961-F1
#
_cell.length_a   1.000
_cell.length_b   1.000
_cell.length_c   1.000
_cell.angle_alpha   90.00
_cell.angle_beta   90.00
_cell.angle_gamma   90.00
#
_symmetry.space_group_name_H-M   'P 1'
#
loop_
_entity.id
_entity.type
_entity.pdbx_description
1 polymer ?
#
loop_
_entity_poly.entity_id
_entity_poly.type
_entity_poly.pdbx_seq_one_letter_code
_entity_poly.pdbx_strand_id
1 'polypeptide(L)'
;MEKSVGDFLAVACLRRETRLRREYLYRKTQEDRVRMIEEKKQKLKSALDGVSSHMDDEYKWAGVEDLKVMVTTSRHPSSRLKMFVKEVKLIFPGAQRMNRGGHEIKAPHKCLKRTVDELSHLPTRRILYLSVYMIKLGTLENEATADVECRHHSYTHTAKKRKFLSMA
;
A
#
# COMPACT_ATOMS: atom_id res chain seq x y z
N MET A 1 -5.22 23.94 29.64
CA MET A 1 -4.35 24.76 28.76
C MET A 1 -3.39 23.92 27.92
N GLU A 2 -3.57 22.59 27.81
CA GLU A 2 -2.64 21.66 27.14
C GLU A 2 -3.06 21.24 25.72
N LYS A 3 -4.19 21.75 25.19
CA LYS A 3 -4.71 21.34 23.88
C LYS A 3 -3.97 21.98 22.68
N SER A 4 -3.05 22.93 22.89
CA SER A 4 -2.41 23.68 21.80
C SER A 4 -1.16 23.02 21.21
N VAL A 5 -0.38 22.27 22.00
CA VAL A 5 0.92 21.73 21.55
C VAL A 5 0.76 20.55 20.60
N GLY A 6 -0.22 19.68 20.85
CA GLY A 6 -0.52 18.53 20.00
C GLY A 6 -1.02 18.91 18.60
N ASP A 7 -1.83 19.97 18.51
CA ASP A 7 -2.37 20.47 17.25
C ASP A 7 -1.28 21.13 16.39
N PHE A 8 -0.36 21.88 17.02
CA PHE A 8 0.80 22.45 16.33
C PHE A 8 1.74 21.38 15.76
N LEU A 9 2.01 20.32 16.52
CA LEU A 9 2.84 19.20 16.06
C LEU A 9 2.17 18.42 14.92
N ALA A 10 0.85 18.22 14.97
CA ALA A 10 0.11 17.57 13.89
C ALA A 10 0.15 18.39 12.59
N VAL A 11 -0.03 19.71 12.68
CA VAL A 11 0.07 20.61 11.51
C VAL A 11 1.50 20.66 10.96
N ALA A 12 2.53 20.67 11.81
CA ALA A 12 3.92 20.63 11.39
C ALA A 12 4.28 19.29 10.70
N CYS A 13 3.76 18.17 11.21
CA CYS A 13 3.93 16.85 10.62
C CYS A 13 3.28 16.76 9.23
N LEU A 14 2.04 17.27 9.10
CA LEU A 14 1.32 17.29 7.82
C LEU A 14 2.01 18.20 6.78
N ARG A 15 2.56 19.34 7.22
CA ARG A 15 3.38 20.22 6.37
C ARG A 15 4.68 19.55 5.92
N ARG A 16 5.34 18.79 6.80
CA ARG A 16 6.54 18.00 6.48
C ARG A 16 6.22 16.90 5.46
N GLU A 17 5.13 16.16 5.66
CA GLU A 17 4.71 15.09 4.75
C GLU A 17 4.35 15.64 3.36
N THR A 18 3.61 16.75 3.32
CA THR A 18 3.29 17.45 2.05
C THR A 18 4.56 17.93 1.34
N ARG A 19 5.55 18.45 2.10
CA ARG A 19 6.85 18.84 1.56
C ARG A 19 7.62 17.66 0.99
N LEU A 20 7.74 16.57 1.75
CA LEU A 20 8.43 15.34 1.31
C LEU A 20 7.79 14.75 0.05
N ARG A 21 6.45 14.76 -0.04
CA ARG A 21 5.73 14.30 -1.24
C ARG A 21 6.00 15.20 -2.45
N ARG A 22 6.02 16.53 -2.29
CA ARG A 22 6.36 17.46 -3.39
C ARG A 22 7.80 17.31 -3.83
N GLU A 23 8.73 17.17 -2.89
CA GLU A 23 10.14 16.91 -3.17
C GLU A 23 10.32 15.56 -3.88
N TYR A 24 9.59 14.52 -3.46
CA TYR A 24 9.56 13.22 -4.13
C TYR A 24 9.01 13.33 -5.55
N LEU A 25 7.85 13.95 -5.76
CA LEU A 25 7.26 14.10 -7.10
C LEU A 25 8.20 14.89 -8.03
N TYR A 26 8.79 15.98 -7.55
CA TYR A 26 9.76 16.75 -8.33
C TYR A 26 10.98 15.91 -8.68
N ARG A 27 11.55 15.20 -7.70
CA ARG A 27 12.68 14.29 -7.92
C ARG A 27 12.31 13.19 -8.91
N LYS A 28 11.11 12.61 -8.80
CA LYS A 28 10.57 11.60 -9.71
C LYS A 28 10.49 12.15 -11.13
N THR A 29 9.99 13.37 -11.36
CA THR A 29 9.99 13.94 -12.72
C THR A 29 11.38 14.10 -13.35
N GLN A 30 12.40 14.41 -12.54
CA GLN A 30 13.79 14.51 -13.02
C GLN A 30 14.40 13.12 -13.22
N GLU A 31 14.14 12.21 -12.28
CA GLU A 31 14.51 10.80 -12.35
C GLU A 31 13.84 10.11 -13.53
N ASP A 32 12.61 10.47 -13.93
CA ASP A 32 11.93 9.91 -15.11
C ASP A 32 12.67 10.28 -16.40
N ARG A 33 13.14 11.54 -16.50
CA ARG A 33 13.97 12.01 -17.63
C ARG A 33 15.32 11.31 -17.66
N VAL A 34 15.96 11.18 -16.50
CA VAL A 34 17.25 10.48 -16.36
C VAL A 34 17.06 8.97 -16.60
N ARG A 35 15.97 8.38 -16.13
CA ARG A 35 15.62 6.97 -16.28
C ARG A 35 15.39 6.61 -17.74
N MET A 36 14.78 7.47 -18.56
CA MET A 36 14.73 7.20 -20.01
C MET A 36 16.13 7.08 -20.66
N ILE A 37 17.12 7.81 -20.13
CA ILE A 37 18.50 7.75 -20.57
C ILE A 37 19.19 6.52 -19.97
N GLU A 38 18.98 6.26 -18.68
CA GLU A 38 19.53 5.14 -17.93
C GLU A 38 18.98 3.81 -18.43
N GLU A 39 17.69 3.68 -18.73
CA GLU A 39 17.03 2.50 -19.32
C GLU A 39 17.57 2.20 -20.70
N LYS A 40 17.87 3.22 -21.51
CA LYS A 40 18.55 3.03 -22.80
C LYS A 40 19.95 2.49 -22.60
N LYS A 41 20.71 3.04 -21.64
CA LYS A 41 22.04 2.53 -21.27
C LYS A 41 21.97 1.13 -20.65
N GLN A 42 20.95 0.85 -19.86
CA GLN A 42 20.76 -0.41 -19.14
C GLN A 42 20.24 -1.48 -20.08
N LYS A 43 19.41 -1.18 -21.09
CA LYS A 43 19.09 -2.11 -22.18
C LYS A 43 20.34 -2.53 -22.95
N LEU A 44 21.22 -1.57 -23.25
CA LEU A 44 22.50 -1.86 -23.88
C LEU A 44 23.38 -2.73 -22.95
N LYS A 45 23.43 -2.39 -21.66
CA LYS A 45 24.21 -3.11 -20.66
C LYS A 45 23.64 -4.49 -20.32
N SER A 46 22.33 -4.67 -20.29
CA SER A 46 21.67 -5.96 -20.01
C SER A 46 21.71 -6.88 -21.21
N ALA A 47 21.75 -6.34 -22.43
CA ALA A 47 22.08 -7.11 -23.63
C ALA A 47 23.53 -7.65 -23.60
N LEU A 48 24.39 -7.03 -22.79
CA LEU A 48 25.78 -7.48 -22.53
C LEU A 48 25.90 -8.38 -21.29
N ASP A 49 25.22 -8.07 -20.17
CA ASP A 49 25.42 -8.72 -18.86
C ASP A 49 24.28 -9.68 -18.43
N GLY A 50 23.21 -9.83 -19.20
CA GLY A 50 22.23 -10.91 -19.06
C GLY A 50 21.38 -10.95 -17.78
N VAL A 51 21.49 -10.00 -16.85
CA VAL A 51 20.70 -10.01 -15.60
C VAL A 51 20.25 -8.59 -15.22
N SER A 52 18.94 -8.39 -15.06
CA SER A 52 18.35 -7.19 -14.45
C SER A 52 17.32 -7.61 -13.41
N SER A 53 17.58 -7.33 -12.13
CA SER A 53 16.60 -7.48 -11.05
C SER A 53 15.70 -6.25 -11.00
N HIS A 54 14.53 -6.35 -11.62
CA HIS A 54 13.50 -5.31 -11.65
C HIS A 54 12.71 -5.32 -10.32
N MET A 55 13.28 -4.74 -9.26
CA MET A 55 12.53 -4.47 -8.02
C MET A 55 11.93 -3.06 -8.09
N ASP A 56 10.68 -2.95 -7.62
CA ASP A 56 9.93 -1.69 -7.59
C ASP A 56 10.59 -0.66 -6.65
N ASP A 57 10.52 0.62 -7.02
CA ASP A 57 11.17 1.73 -6.31
C ASP A 57 10.52 2.00 -4.94
N GLU A 58 9.20 1.79 -4.79
CA GLU A 58 8.53 1.94 -3.50
C GLU A 58 8.98 0.93 -2.44
N TYR A 59 9.43 -0.26 -2.85
CA TYR A 59 9.88 -1.34 -1.96
C TYR A 59 11.40 -1.45 -1.88
N LYS A 60 12.14 -0.45 -2.37
CA LYS A 60 13.61 -0.47 -2.40
C LYS A 60 14.29 -0.72 -1.04
N TRP A 61 13.62 -0.35 0.06
CA TRP A 61 14.11 -0.55 1.42
C TRP A 61 13.43 -1.73 2.15
N ALA A 62 12.73 -2.59 1.42
CA ALA A 62 12.11 -3.79 2.01
C ALA A 62 13.17 -4.66 2.69
N GLY A 63 12.88 -5.09 3.93
CA GLY A 63 13.79 -5.94 4.74
C GLY A 63 14.64 -5.18 5.77
N VAL A 64 14.61 -3.84 5.80
CA VAL A 64 15.31 -3.04 6.83
C VAL A 64 14.47 -2.89 8.10
N GLU A 65 13.15 -2.72 7.97
CA GLU A 65 12.19 -2.62 9.08
C GLU A 65 11.09 -3.68 8.95
N ASP A 66 10.60 -4.17 10.10
CA ASP A 66 9.51 -5.13 10.14
C ASP A 66 8.19 -4.51 9.67
N LEU A 67 7.51 -5.22 8.76
CA LEU A 67 6.26 -4.76 8.18
C LEU A 67 5.14 -4.73 9.23
N LYS A 68 4.69 -3.53 9.59
CA LYS A 68 3.56 -3.34 10.49
C LYS A 68 2.25 -3.19 9.74
N VAL A 69 1.53 -4.31 9.55
CA VAL A 69 0.22 -4.31 8.89
C VAL A 69 -0.90 -4.02 9.89
N MET A 70 -1.86 -3.18 9.52
CA MET A 70 -3.09 -2.98 10.30
C MET A 70 -4.32 -3.38 9.50
N VAL A 71 -5.13 -4.30 10.05
CA VAL A 71 -6.39 -4.73 9.45
C VAL A 71 -7.56 -4.01 10.12
N THR A 72 -8.37 -3.33 9.31
CA THR A 72 -9.59 -2.64 9.76
C THR A 72 -10.80 -3.10 8.94
N THR A 73 -11.99 -2.96 9.52
CA THR A 73 -13.26 -3.25 8.84
C THR A 73 -13.87 -1.99 8.21
N SER A 74 -15.02 -2.14 7.54
CA SER A 74 -15.94 -1.03 7.24
C SER A 74 -16.50 -0.37 8.52
N ARG A 75 -17.22 0.76 8.36
CA ARG A 75 -17.81 1.55 9.48
C ARG A 75 -18.79 0.74 10.35
N HIS A 76 -19.62 -0.10 9.74
CA HIS A 76 -20.61 -0.93 10.44
C HIS A 76 -20.49 -2.39 9.99
N PRO A 77 -19.57 -3.18 10.57
CA PRO A 77 -19.31 -4.53 10.11
C PRO A 77 -20.29 -5.56 10.69
N SER A 78 -20.67 -6.53 9.85
CA SER A 78 -21.44 -7.70 10.28
C SER A 78 -20.63 -8.62 11.19
N SER A 79 -21.31 -9.46 11.98
CA SER A 79 -20.67 -10.47 12.85
C SER A 79 -19.73 -11.38 12.04
N ARG A 80 -20.17 -11.82 10.87
CA ARG A 80 -19.38 -12.66 9.96
C ARG A 80 -18.14 -11.94 9.42
N LEU A 81 -18.22 -10.64 9.12
CA LEU A 81 -17.07 -9.84 8.71
C LEU A 81 -16.07 -9.66 9.87
N LYS A 82 -16.55 -9.51 11.11
CA LYS A 82 -15.68 -9.48 12.29
C LYS A 82 -14.93 -10.80 12.49
N MET A 83 -15.57 -11.95 12.23
CA MET A 83 -14.90 -13.25 12.27
C MET A 83 -13.86 -13.39 11.15
N PHE A 84 -14.23 -13.01 9.92
CA PHE A 84 -13.33 -13.03 8.77
C PHE A 84 -12.06 -12.21 9.01
N VAL A 85 -12.18 -11.00 9.56
CA VAL A 85 -11.00 -10.16 9.85
C VAL A 85 -10.08 -10.79 10.91
N LYS A 86 -10.61 -11.60 11.84
CA LYS A 86 -9.75 -12.35 12.78
C LYS A 86 -8.95 -13.43 12.04
N GLU A 87 -9.57 -14.14 11.10
CA GLU A 87 -8.88 -15.11 10.24
C GLU A 87 -7.79 -14.41 9.40
N VAL A 88 -8.10 -13.28 8.77
CA VAL A 88 -7.14 -12.51 7.96
C VAL A 88 -5.96 -11.98 8.80
N LYS A 89 -6.21 -11.51 10.02
CA LYS A 89 -5.14 -11.07 10.93
C LYS A 89 -4.12 -12.19 11.18
N LEU A 90 -4.58 -13.43 11.25
CA LEU A 90 -3.71 -14.58 11.52
C LEU A 90 -2.85 -15.01 10.32
N ILE A 91 -3.16 -14.52 9.11
CA ILE A 91 -2.35 -14.78 7.91
C ILE A 91 -1.03 -13.98 7.95
N PHE A 92 -1.05 -12.79 8.54
CA PHE A 92 0.09 -11.87 8.57
C PHE A 92 0.68 -11.80 9.98
N PRO A 93 1.91 -12.30 10.22
CA PRO A 93 2.59 -12.12 11.50
C PRO A 93 2.80 -10.63 11.77
N GLY A 94 2.63 -10.20 13.03
CA GLY A 94 2.73 -8.77 13.39
C GLY A 94 1.52 -7.90 13.03
N ALA A 95 0.48 -8.45 12.37
CA ALA A 95 -0.69 -7.66 12.01
C ALA A 95 -1.54 -7.25 13.22
N GLN A 96 -1.89 -5.96 13.31
CA GLN A 96 -2.75 -5.44 14.37
C GLN A 96 -4.17 -5.20 13.85
N ARG A 97 -5.17 -5.63 14.62
CA ARG A 97 -6.57 -5.30 14.34
C ARG A 97 -6.98 -4.05 15.11
N MET A 98 -7.68 -3.13 14.45
CA MET A 98 -8.31 -1.99 15.11
C MET A 98 -9.83 -2.00 14.87
N ASN A 99 -10.58 -1.63 15.90
CA ASN A 99 -12.01 -1.34 15.74
C ASN A 99 -12.16 -0.01 15.00
N ARG A 100 -12.82 -0.01 13.83
CA ARG A 100 -12.98 1.18 12.97
C ARG A 100 -13.79 2.29 13.65
N GLY A 101 -14.86 1.95 14.38
CA GLY A 101 -15.73 2.93 15.04
C GLY A 101 -16.21 4.03 14.06
N GLY A 102 -16.34 5.26 14.57
CA GLY A 102 -16.66 6.45 13.78
C GLY A 102 -15.48 7.10 13.05
N HIS A 103 -14.32 6.43 12.95
CA HIS A 103 -13.12 7.03 12.34
C HIS A 103 -13.32 7.30 10.85
N GLU A 104 -13.08 8.54 10.44
CA GLU A 104 -12.98 8.92 9.03
C GLU A 104 -11.70 8.34 8.41
N ILE A 105 -11.77 8.05 7.11
CA ILE A 105 -10.67 7.40 6.36
C ILE A 105 -9.40 8.27 6.35
N LYS A 106 -9.52 9.58 6.61
CA LYS A 106 -8.43 10.56 6.67
C LYS A 106 -7.63 10.57 7.98
N ALA A 107 -8.02 9.80 9.01
CA ALA A 107 -7.41 9.85 10.34
C ALA A 107 -6.62 8.58 10.83
N PRO A 108 -5.99 7.74 9.98
CA PRO A 108 -5.23 6.56 10.42
C PRO A 108 -3.85 6.89 11.01
N HIS A 109 -3.40 8.15 10.96
CA HIS A 109 -2.09 8.60 11.49
C HIS A 109 -1.87 8.37 13.00
N LYS A 110 -2.91 7.99 13.76
CA LYS A 110 -2.85 7.79 15.22
C LYS A 110 -2.48 6.36 15.65
N CYS A 111 -2.30 5.42 14.73
CA CYS A 111 -2.39 3.99 15.03
C CYS A 111 -1.09 3.28 15.43
N LEU A 112 0.05 3.97 15.48
CA LEU A 112 1.36 3.30 15.55
C LEU A 112 1.96 3.19 16.96
N LYS A 113 1.29 2.56 17.93
CA LYS A 113 1.96 2.07 19.16
C LYS A 113 1.31 0.80 19.69
N ARG A 114 2.03 -0.32 19.57
CA ARG A 114 1.94 -1.60 20.32
C ARG A 114 2.49 -2.75 19.48
N THR A 115 3.29 -3.59 20.11
CA THR A 115 3.76 -4.91 19.69
C THR A 115 3.29 -5.90 20.74
N VAL A 116 2.77 -7.05 20.32
CA VAL A 116 2.64 -8.23 21.18
C VAL A 116 2.56 -9.46 20.29
N ASP A 117 3.49 -10.37 20.56
CA ASP A 117 3.56 -11.72 20.03
C ASP A 117 2.95 -12.71 21.02
N GLU A 118 2.11 -13.62 20.52
CA GLU A 118 2.23 -15.07 20.71
C GLU A 118 1.11 -15.77 19.94
N LEU A 119 1.48 -16.85 19.25
CA LEU A 119 0.66 -17.53 18.26
C LEU A 119 0.19 -18.89 18.81
N SER A 120 -1.12 -19.10 18.97
CA SER A 120 -1.67 -20.42 19.26
C SER A 120 -2.87 -20.74 18.36
N HIS A 121 -2.71 -21.81 17.58
CA HIS A 121 -3.71 -22.67 16.91
C HIS A 121 -4.65 -22.03 15.85
N LEU A 122 -4.48 -22.45 14.58
CA LEU A 122 -5.31 -22.04 13.43
C LEU A 122 -6.37 -23.10 13.09
N PRO A 123 -7.66 -22.91 13.42
CA PRO A 123 -8.73 -23.67 12.79
C PRO A 123 -9.27 -22.88 11.59
N THR A 124 -9.43 -23.60 10.47
CA THR A 124 -10.17 -23.24 9.25
C THR A 124 -9.41 -22.43 8.18
N ARG A 125 -8.68 -23.15 7.32
CA ARG A 125 -8.18 -22.60 6.05
C ARG A 125 -9.35 -22.50 5.05
N ARG A 126 -10.06 -21.37 5.03
CA ARG A 126 -10.93 -21.03 3.89
C ARG A 126 -10.05 -20.54 2.74
N ILE A 127 -10.26 -21.12 1.56
CA ILE A 127 -9.59 -20.65 0.34
C ILE A 127 -10.28 -19.37 -0.12
N LEU A 128 -9.50 -18.32 -0.34
CA LEU A 128 -9.97 -17.05 -0.89
C LEU A 128 -9.44 -16.89 -2.30
N TYR A 129 -10.34 -16.51 -3.21
CA TYR A 129 -9.99 -16.09 -4.56
C TYR A 129 -10.20 -14.57 -4.63
N LEU A 130 -9.10 -13.82 -4.73
CA LEU A 130 -9.14 -12.37 -4.87
C LEU A 130 -8.78 -11.98 -6.30
N SER A 131 -9.60 -11.13 -6.91
CA SER A 131 -9.32 -10.54 -8.22
C SER A 131 -8.98 -9.06 -8.05
N VAL A 132 -7.84 -8.65 -8.61
CA VAL A 132 -7.40 -7.26 -8.58
C VAL A 132 -8.25 -6.45 -9.56
N TYR A 133 -8.94 -5.42 -9.05
CA TYR A 133 -9.75 -4.52 -9.87
C TYR A 133 -9.02 -3.22 -10.22
N MET A 134 -8.20 -2.68 -9.32
CA MET A 134 -7.55 -1.38 -9.51
C MET A 134 -6.30 -1.28 -8.65
N ILE A 135 -5.24 -0.71 -9.22
CA ILE A 135 -4.01 -0.32 -8.51
C ILE A 135 -3.78 1.17 -8.76
N LYS A 136 -3.52 1.93 -7.69
CA LYS A 136 -3.23 3.36 -7.72
C LYS A 136 -1.88 3.65 -7.10
N LEU A 137 -1.17 4.62 -7.65
CA LEU A 137 0.12 5.12 -7.17
C LEU A 137 -0.09 6.14 -6.03
N GLY A 138 -0.63 5.67 -4.90
CA GLY A 138 -0.87 6.53 -3.76
C GLY A 138 -1.57 5.83 -2.59
N THR A 139 -1.66 6.55 -1.47
CA THR A 139 -2.33 6.08 -0.26
C THR A 139 -3.84 6.21 -0.36
N LEU A 140 -4.57 5.44 0.47
CA LEU A 140 -6.04 5.44 0.51
C LEU A 140 -6.65 6.83 0.78
N GLU A 141 -5.97 7.68 1.55
CA GLU A 141 -6.44 9.04 1.84
C GLU A 141 -6.43 9.94 0.60
N ASN A 142 -5.47 9.71 -0.30
CA ASN A 142 -5.26 10.50 -1.51
C ASN A 142 -5.85 9.81 -2.74
N GLU A 143 -6.83 8.92 -2.55
CA GLU A 143 -7.45 8.16 -3.64
C GLU A 143 -8.00 9.06 -4.75
N ALA A 144 -8.52 10.24 -4.41
CA ALA A 144 -9.10 11.17 -5.38
C ALA A 144 -8.07 11.81 -6.32
N THR A 145 -6.81 11.92 -5.90
CA THR A 145 -5.74 12.61 -6.64
C THR A 145 -4.61 11.69 -7.09
N ALA A 146 -4.57 10.45 -6.62
CA ALA A 146 -3.58 9.47 -7.01
C ALA A 146 -3.84 8.92 -8.42
N ASP A 147 -2.76 8.81 -9.20
CA ASP A 147 -2.80 8.27 -10.56
C ASP A 147 -3.10 6.76 -10.54
N VAL A 148 -3.88 6.31 -11.52
CA VAL A 148 -4.25 4.90 -11.69
C VAL A 148 -3.20 4.22 -12.53
N GLU A 149 -2.51 3.24 -11.94
CA GLU A 149 -1.53 2.42 -12.64
C GLU A 149 -2.22 1.35 -13.48
N CYS A 150 -3.16 0.63 -12.86
CA CYS A 150 -3.94 -0.38 -13.56
C CYS A 150 -5.41 -0.37 -13.11
N ARG A 151 -6.30 -0.70 -14.04
CA ARG A 151 -7.74 -0.83 -13.79
C ARG A 151 -8.34 -1.92 -14.65
N HIS A 152 -9.19 -2.74 -14.07
CA HIS A 152 -9.98 -3.72 -14.78
C HIS A 152 -11.10 -3.01 -15.57
N HIS A 153 -10.99 -3.07 -16.90
CA HIS A 153 -11.94 -2.45 -17.83
C HIS A 153 -13.01 -3.46 -18.27
N SER A 154 -14.05 -3.63 -17.44
CA SER A 154 -15.09 -4.66 -17.65
C SER A 154 -15.92 -4.48 -18.92
N TYR A 155 -16.08 -3.23 -19.38
CA TYR A 155 -17.02 -2.87 -20.44
C TYR A 155 -16.32 -2.53 -21.76
N THR A 156 -15.14 -3.11 -22.02
CA THR A 156 -14.46 -2.99 -23.32
C THR A 156 -14.75 -4.21 -24.19
N HIS A 157 -14.81 -4.02 -25.51
CA HIS A 157 -15.10 -5.12 -26.46
C HIS A 157 -14.14 -6.32 -26.33
N THR A 158 -12.90 -6.08 -25.89
CA THR A 158 -11.88 -7.12 -25.69
C THR A 158 -11.70 -7.51 -24.22
N ALA A 159 -12.52 -7.01 -23.29
CA ALA A 159 -12.39 -7.25 -21.85
C ALA A 159 -12.28 -8.75 -21.51
N LYS A 160 -13.20 -9.56 -22.05
CA LYS A 160 -13.24 -11.02 -21.80
C LYS A 160 -12.06 -11.79 -22.40
N LYS A 161 -11.33 -11.20 -23.35
CA LYS A 161 -10.18 -11.82 -24.04
C LYS A 161 -8.85 -11.47 -23.36
N ARG A 162 -8.79 -10.40 -22.58
CA ARG A 162 -7.58 -9.93 -21.90
C ARG A 162 -7.42 -10.64 -20.56
N LYS A 163 -6.33 -11.38 -20.39
CA LYS A 163 -5.91 -11.89 -19.08
C LYS A 163 -4.99 -10.84 -18.45
N PHE A 164 -5.45 -10.20 -17.38
CA PHE A 164 -4.61 -9.31 -16.57
C PHE A 164 -3.92 -10.14 -15.48
N LEU A 165 -2.60 -9.93 -15.30
CA LEU A 165 -1.77 -10.58 -14.27
C LEU A 165 -1.68 -12.12 -14.38
N SER A 166 -1.78 -12.71 -15.57
CA SER A 166 -1.34 -14.09 -15.76
C SER A 166 0.18 -14.11 -15.74
N MET A 167 0.78 -14.84 -14.78
CA MET A 167 2.22 -15.11 -14.75
C MET A 167 2.67 -15.61 -16.13
N ALA A 168 3.64 -14.90 -16.70
CA ALA A 168 4.45 -15.38 -17.81
C ALA A 168 5.61 -16.20 -17.24
#